data_AF-A0A7I9UYU9-F1
#
_entry.id   AF-A0A7I9UYU9-F1
#
_cell.length_a   1.000
_cell.length_b   1.000
_cell.length_c   1.000
_cell.angle_alpha   90.00
_cell.angle_beta   90.00
_cell.angle_gamma   90.00
#
_symmetry.space_group_name_H-M   'P 1'
#
loop_
_entity.id
_entity.type
_entity.pdbx_description
1 polymer ?
#
loop_
_entity_poly.entity_id
_entity_poly.type
_entity_poly.pdbx_seq_one_letter_code
_entity_poly.pdbx_strand_id
1 'polypeptide(L)'
;MTARGRGLRGLAVAALGFGLIGCGPADPAPAPSSRVVSDDFARSTRECDLLSDREIGAIVGFGVRRGFHGAICRWEGVGDGSVTFNWFEWQTMAGEQTVLKRLGYETENVKIGSYSAILHRDPQLPGACGVTAKSPAAGTYSWFVHGPGGDSCEAAKRLMVLVLKNSA
;
A
#
# COMPACT_ATOMS: atom_id res chain seq x y z
N MET A 1 -16.98 -7.67 -83.01
CA MET A 1 -16.83 -6.25 -83.39
C MET A 1 -16.02 -5.56 -82.31
N THR A 2 -14.88 -4.96 -82.70
CA THR A 2 -14.18 -3.80 -82.09
C THR A 2 -14.11 -3.74 -80.55
N ALA A 3 -12.97 -3.62 -79.88
CA ALA A 3 -11.71 -2.91 -80.11
C ALA A 3 -10.94 -3.07 -78.76
N ARG A 4 -9.67 -2.75 -78.53
CA ARG A 4 -8.55 -2.12 -79.21
C ARG A 4 -7.38 -2.33 -78.24
N GLY A 5 -6.21 -2.67 -78.75
CA GLY A 5 -4.97 -2.52 -77.99
C GLY A 5 -4.51 -1.06 -77.93
N ARG A 6 -3.29 -0.94 -77.37
CA ARG A 6 -2.47 0.26 -77.10
C ARG A 6 -2.69 0.78 -75.68
N GLY A 7 -1.67 0.94 -74.85
CA GLY A 7 -0.23 0.98 -75.12
C GLY A 7 0.39 1.84 -74.03
N LEU A 8 1.49 1.36 -73.46
CA LEU A 8 2.31 2.01 -72.43
C LEU A 8 2.52 3.51 -72.70
N ARG A 9 2.29 4.34 -71.68
CA ARG A 9 3.00 5.61 -71.49
C ARG A 9 3.14 5.97 -70.01
N GLY A 10 4.40 6.17 -69.61
CA GLY A 10 4.78 7.23 -68.68
C GLY A 10 4.87 6.84 -67.21
N LEU A 11 6.10 6.70 -66.72
CA LEU A 11 6.41 6.79 -65.29
C LEU A 11 5.94 8.15 -64.75
N ALA A 12 5.07 8.11 -63.74
CA ALA A 12 4.89 9.23 -62.81
C ALA A 12 5.54 8.81 -61.50
N VAL A 13 6.70 9.40 -61.20
CA VAL A 13 7.33 9.33 -59.88
C VAL A 13 6.46 10.13 -58.94
N ALA A 14 5.56 9.45 -58.21
CA ALA A 14 4.82 10.07 -57.13
C ALA A 14 5.79 10.27 -55.95
N ALA A 15 6.25 11.49 -55.77
CA ALA A 15 6.94 11.90 -54.55
C ALA A 15 5.98 11.72 -53.38
N LEU A 16 6.20 10.68 -52.57
CA LEU A 16 5.55 10.48 -51.28
C LEU A 16 6.04 11.60 -50.35
N GLY A 17 5.32 12.71 -50.32
CA GLY A 17 5.47 13.72 -49.29
C GLY A 17 5.12 13.09 -47.94
N PHE A 18 6.13 12.95 -47.08
CA PHE A 18 5.93 12.64 -45.67
C PHE A 18 5.01 13.70 -45.06
N GLY A 19 3.77 13.31 -44.76
CA GLY A 19 2.92 14.09 -43.87
C GLY A 19 3.59 14.12 -42.50
N LEU A 20 4.02 15.31 -42.08
CA LEU A 20 4.34 15.57 -40.68
C LEU A 20 3.02 15.42 -39.90
N ILE A 21 2.80 14.24 -39.32
CA ILE A 21 1.85 14.08 -38.22
C ILE A 21 2.46 14.87 -37.07
N GLY A 22 2.09 16.15 -36.97
CA GLY A 22 2.34 16.94 -35.79
C GLY A 22 1.57 16.30 -34.64
N CYS A 23 2.27 15.70 -33.70
CA CYS A 23 1.80 15.70 -32.32
C CYS A 23 1.74 17.18 -31.91
N GLY A 24 0.55 17.78 -32.03
CA GLY A 24 0.26 18.96 -31.22
C GLY A 24 0.50 18.60 -29.75
N PRO A 25 0.92 19.55 -28.89
CA PRO A 25 0.95 19.27 -27.47
C PRO A 25 -0.46 18.83 -27.08
N ALA A 26 -0.59 17.61 -26.57
CA ALA A 26 -1.74 17.30 -25.76
C ALA A 26 -1.67 18.30 -24.61
N ASP A 27 -2.59 19.25 -24.54
CA ASP A 27 -2.82 19.97 -23.30
C ASP A 27 -2.96 18.87 -22.24
N PRO A 28 -2.10 18.83 -21.21
CA PRO A 28 -2.38 17.95 -20.10
C PRO A 28 -3.68 18.48 -19.50
N ALA A 29 -4.80 17.84 -19.85
CA ALA A 29 -6.01 17.93 -19.04
C ALA A 29 -5.52 17.69 -17.61
N PRO A 30 -5.73 18.64 -16.68
CA PRO A 30 -5.24 18.44 -15.33
C PRO A 30 -5.83 17.12 -14.85
N ALA A 31 -4.97 16.16 -14.56
CA ALA A 31 -5.37 14.99 -13.79
C ALA A 31 -6.14 15.54 -12.59
N PRO A 32 -7.30 14.97 -12.21
CA PRO A 32 -8.02 15.45 -11.03
C PRO A 32 -7.01 15.43 -9.88
N SER A 33 -6.60 16.61 -9.45
CA SER A 33 -5.57 16.74 -8.44
C SER A 33 -6.23 16.43 -7.12
N SER A 34 -6.27 15.16 -6.74
CA SER A 34 -6.49 14.75 -5.34
C SER A 34 -5.23 15.01 -4.50
N ARG A 35 -4.48 16.07 -4.82
CA ARG A 35 -3.49 16.62 -3.92
C ARG A 35 -4.25 17.40 -2.86
N VAL A 36 -4.77 16.67 -1.89
CA VAL A 36 -4.88 17.18 -0.53
C VAL A 36 -3.44 17.37 -0.07
N VAL A 37 -2.84 18.52 -0.41
CA VAL A 37 -1.69 19.00 0.37
C VAL A 37 -2.30 19.66 1.59
N SER A 38 -2.74 18.83 2.52
CA SER A 38 -2.96 19.30 3.88
C SER A 38 -1.58 19.48 4.52
N ASP A 39 -1.40 20.53 5.31
CA ASP A 39 -0.27 20.66 6.22
C ASP A 39 -0.18 19.45 7.20
N ASP A 40 -1.23 18.62 7.27
CA ASP A 40 -1.26 17.28 7.88
C ASP A 40 -0.38 16.21 7.19
N PHE A 41 0.24 16.43 6.02
CA PHE A 41 1.19 15.42 5.50
C PHE A 41 2.42 15.29 6.40
N ALA A 42 2.81 16.36 7.11
CA ALA A 42 3.81 16.30 8.18
C ALA A 42 3.28 15.57 9.43
N ARG A 43 1.98 15.28 9.49
CA ARG A 43 1.33 14.50 10.52
C ARG A 43 1.35 13.02 10.17
N SER A 44 1.11 12.65 8.91
CA SER A 44 1.07 11.25 8.43
C SER A 44 2.36 10.43 8.62
N THR A 45 3.50 11.10 8.83
CA THR A 45 4.77 10.43 9.19
C THR A 45 4.98 10.35 10.70
N ARG A 46 4.27 11.13 11.52
CA ARG A 46 4.38 11.09 12.98
C ARG A 46 3.88 9.78 13.55
N GLU A 47 2.91 9.14 12.91
CA GLU A 47 2.39 7.86 13.39
C GLU A 47 3.44 6.75 13.29
N CYS A 48 4.42 6.88 12.38
CA CYS A 48 5.57 5.98 12.32
C CYS A 48 6.54 6.12 13.51
N ASP A 49 6.48 7.24 14.23
CA ASP A 49 7.38 7.57 15.34
C ASP A 49 6.71 7.40 16.72
N LEU A 50 5.48 6.88 16.76
CA LEU A 50 4.74 6.63 18.01
C LEU A 50 5.39 5.56 18.89
N LEU A 51 6.22 4.70 18.32
CA LEU A 51 7.03 3.70 19.01
C LEU A 51 8.46 3.77 18.50
N SER A 52 9.43 3.68 19.41
CA SER A 52 10.84 3.62 19.02
C SER A 52 11.18 2.26 18.42
N ASP A 53 12.20 2.21 17.54
CA ASP A 53 12.69 0.95 16.96
C ASP A 53 13.11 -0.06 18.06
N ARG A 54 13.61 0.44 19.20
CA ARG A 54 13.96 -0.40 20.36
C ARG A 54 12.72 -1.05 20.97
N GLU A 55 11.64 -0.30 21.16
CA GLU A 55 10.39 -0.83 21.68
C GLU A 55 9.77 -1.85 20.73
N ILE A 56 9.74 -1.54 19.43
CA ILE A 56 9.26 -2.46 18.40
C ILE A 56 10.07 -3.76 18.45
N GLY A 57 11.40 -3.66 18.40
CA GLY A 57 12.30 -4.81 18.46
C GLY A 57 12.13 -5.66 19.72
N ALA A 58 11.94 -5.03 20.87
CA ALA A 58 11.69 -5.72 22.13
C ALA A 58 10.36 -6.50 22.13
N ILE A 59 9.32 -5.97 21.47
CA ILE A 59 8.00 -6.61 21.40
C ILE A 59 7.98 -7.77 20.41
N VAL A 60 8.59 -7.58 19.22
CA VAL A 60 8.65 -8.64 18.20
C VAL A 60 9.70 -9.70 18.53
N GLY A 61 10.60 -9.41 19.47
CA GLY A 61 11.61 -10.36 19.94
C GLY A 61 12.83 -10.48 19.03
N PHE A 62 13.03 -9.52 18.12
CA PHE A 62 14.18 -9.48 17.22
C PHE A 62 14.61 -8.05 16.92
N GLY A 63 15.89 -7.86 16.60
CA GLY A 63 16.41 -6.54 16.23
C GLY A 63 15.79 -6.07 14.92
N VAL A 64 15.29 -4.83 14.91
CA VAL A 64 14.71 -4.18 13.74
C VAL A 64 15.54 -2.98 13.31
N ARG A 65 15.62 -2.75 12.01
CA ARG A 65 16.13 -1.52 11.40
C ARG A 65 15.03 -0.86 10.60
N ARG A 66 14.98 0.46 10.68
CA ARG A 66 14.04 1.28 9.92
C ARG A 66 14.36 1.23 8.43
N GLY A 67 13.40 0.85 7.59
CA GLY A 67 13.55 0.72 6.15
C GLY A 67 12.88 1.84 5.36
N PHE A 68 11.55 2.00 5.51
CA PHE A 68 10.75 2.97 4.76
C PHE A 68 9.74 3.67 5.67
N HIS A 69 9.60 5.00 5.53
CA HIS A 69 8.65 5.84 6.27
C HIS A 69 7.84 6.71 5.30
N GLY A 70 6.54 6.77 5.51
CA GLY A 70 5.56 7.50 4.70
C GLY A 70 4.16 7.11 5.14
N ALA A 71 3.24 6.93 4.20
CA ALA A 71 1.91 6.37 4.50
C ALA A 71 1.95 4.94 5.10
N ILE A 72 3.09 4.26 4.93
CA ILE A 72 3.40 2.95 5.51
C ILE A 72 4.78 3.06 6.15
N CYS A 73 4.94 2.48 7.32
CA CYS A 73 6.19 2.41 8.06
C CYS A 73 6.65 0.96 8.05
N ARG A 74 7.86 0.71 7.54
CA ARG A 74 8.42 -0.63 7.42
C ARG A 74 9.75 -0.72 8.13
N TRP A 75 9.87 -1.78 8.94
CA TRP A 75 11.11 -2.20 9.54
C TRP A 75 11.52 -3.55 8.99
N GLU A 76 12.81 -3.68 8.74
CA GLU A 76 13.44 -4.94 8.41
C GLU A 76 14.08 -5.53 9.66
N GLY A 77 13.81 -6.79 9.92
CA GLY A 77 14.38 -7.54 11.04
C GLY A 77 15.74 -8.15 10.71
N VAL A 78 16.28 -8.88 11.69
CA VAL A 78 17.31 -9.90 11.44
C VAL A 78 16.69 -11.09 10.70
N GLY A 79 17.45 -11.70 9.79
CA GLY A 79 16.95 -12.80 8.95
C GLY A 79 15.84 -12.34 8.00
N ASP A 80 14.74 -13.08 7.99
CA ASP A 80 13.51 -12.80 7.24
C ASP A 80 12.49 -11.96 8.02
N GLY A 81 12.88 -11.45 9.20
CA GLY A 81 12.01 -10.63 10.03
C GLY A 81 11.54 -9.37 9.33
N SER A 82 10.27 -9.02 9.51
CA SER A 82 9.70 -7.77 9.02
C SER A 82 8.56 -7.31 9.92
N VAL A 83 8.45 -6.00 10.05
CA VAL A 83 7.35 -5.34 10.75
C VAL A 83 6.84 -4.22 9.85
N THR A 84 5.53 -4.13 9.69
CA THR A 84 4.89 -3.06 8.94
C THR A 84 3.78 -2.45 9.80
N PHE A 85 3.73 -1.12 9.81
CA PHE A 85 2.63 -0.33 10.33
C PHE A 85 2.05 0.51 9.20
N ASN A 86 0.73 0.61 9.15
CA ASN A 86 0.07 1.50 8.19
C ASN A 86 -1.13 2.20 8.82
N TRP A 87 -1.29 3.46 8.45
CA TRP A 87 -2.49 4.23 8.73
C TRP A 87 -3.20 4.54 7.42
N PHE A 88 -4.45 4.09 7.30
CA PHE A 88 -5.31 4.45 6.18
C PHE A 88 -6.49 5.26 6.69
N GLU A 89 -6.40 6.58 6.53
CA GLU A 89 -7.29 7.61 7.08
C GLU A 89 -8.76 7.46 6.64
N TRP A 90 -8.99 6.93 5.44
CA TRP A 90 -10.33 6.78 4.86
C TRP A 90 -10.82 5.33 4.83
N GLN A 91 -10.01 4.39 5.32
CA GLN A 91 -10.40 2.98 5.38
C GLN A 91 -11.41 2.76 6.51
N THR A 92 -12.40 1.90 6.28
CA THR A 92 -13.34 1.48 7.33
C THR A 92 -13.03 0.05 7.77
N MET A 93 -13.39 -0.32 9.00
CA MET A 93 -13.22 -1.70 9.48
C MET A 93 -13.94 -2.73 8.59
N ALA A 94 -15.11 -2.38 8.05
CA ALA A 94 -15.84 -3.24 7.12
C ALA A 94 -15.17 -3.33 5.74
N GLY A 95 -14.63 -2.21 5.25
CA GLY A 95 -13.83 -2.15 4.02
C GLY A 95 -12.58 -3.02 4.15
N GLU A 96 -11.86 -2.89 5.26
CA GLU A 96 -10.68 -3.71 5.57
C GLU A 96 -11.03 -5.20 5.58
N GLN A 97 -12.10 -5.59 6.28
CA GLN A 97 -12.52 -7.00 6.32
C GLN A 97 -12.86 -7.54 4.93
N THR A 98 -13.42 -6.70 4.05
CA THR A 98 -13.72 -7.06 2.66
C THR A 98 -12.43 -7.26 1.86
N VAL A 99 -11.46 -6.36 2.01
CA VAL A 99 -10.15 -6.45 1.34
C VAL A 99 -9.39 -7.68 1.78
N LEU A 100 -9.26 -7.92 3.10
CA LEU A 100 -8.56 -9.08 3.65
C LEU A 100 -9.15 -10.40 3.11
N LYS A 101 -10.47 -10.54 3.12
CA LYS A 101 -11.16 -11.71 2.56
C LYS A 101 -10.88 -11.88 1.06
N ARG A 102 -10.91 -10.78 0.29
CA ARG A 102 -10.60 -10.81 -1.15
C ARG A 102 -9.16 -11.24 -1.42
N LEU A 103 -8.23 -10.86 -0.53
CA LEU A 103 -6.83 -11.25 -0.60
C LEU A 103 -6.56 -12.67 -0.08
N GLY A 104 -7.59 -13.39 0.40
CA GLY A 104 -7.44 -14.76 0.89
C GLY A 104 -6.92 -14.89 2.32
N TYR A 105 -6.91 -13.79 3.09
CA TYR A 105 -6.52 -13.83 4.50
C TYR A 105 -7.61 -14.50 5.33
N GLU A 106 -7.18 -15.29 6.32
CA GLU A 106 -8.04 -15.71 7.41
C GLU A 106 -8.22 -14.54 8.37
N THR A 107 -9.47 -14.22 8.73
CA THR A 107 -9.78 -13.09 9.60
C THR A 107 -10.56 -13.53 10.83
N GLU A 108 -10.22 -12.97 11.99
CA GLU A 108 -10.88 -13.21 13.26
C GLU A 108 -11.18 -11.86 13.94
N ASN A 109 -12.44 -11.64 14.34
CA ASN A 109 -12.80 -10.46 15.13
C ASN A 109 -12.36 -10.68 16.58
N VAL A 110 -11.50 -9.81 17.09
CA VAL A 110 -10.93 -9.93 18.43
C VAL A 110 -11.13 -8.64 19.24
N LYS A 111 -10.92 -8.73 20.55
CA LYS A 111 -10.75 -7.56 21.41
C LYS A 111 -9.30 -7.48 21.89
N ILE A 112 -8.71 -6.30 21.80
CA ILE A 112 -7.38 -5.98 22.32
C ILE A 112 -7.53 -4.86 23.36
N GLY A 113 -7.57 -5.23 24.63
CA GLY A 113 -8.02 -4.31 25.68
C GLY A 113 -9.46 -3.86 25.46
N SER A 114 -9.69 -2.54 25.38
CA SER A 114 -11.00 -1.94 25.11
C SER A 114 -11.32 -1.78 23.62
N TYR A 115 -10.38 -2.08 22.72
CA TYR A 115 -10.55 -1.85 21.28
C TYR A 115 -10.99 -3.12 20.56
N SER A 116 -11.98 -3.00 19.67
CA SER A 116 -12.33 -4.04 18.71
C SER A 116 -11.33 -4.02 17.56
N ALA A 117 -10.87 -5.19 17.14
CA ALA A 117 -9.89 -5.35 16.08
C ALA A 117 -10.18 -6.58 15.21
N ILE A 118 -9.53 -6.64 14.05
CA ILE A 118 -9.51 -7.80 13.16
C ILE A 118 -8.09 -8.35 13.21
N LEU A 119 -7.93 -9.56 13.74
CA LEU A 119 -6.71 -10.32 13.59
C LEU A 119 -6.75 -11.00 12.22
N HIS A 120 -5.65 -10.95 11.46
CA HIS A 120 -5.59 -11.55 10.14
C HIS A 120 -4.29 -12.30 9.92
N ARG A 121 -4.40 -13.46 9.27
CA ARG A 121 -3.28 -14.36 8.95
C ARG A 121 -3.29 -14.67 7.47
N ASP A 122 -2.11 -14.69 6.87
CA ASP A 122 -1.91 -15.08 5.48
C ASP A 122 -1.58 -16.58 5.43
N PRO A 123 -2.46 -17.44 4.87
CA PRO A 123 -2.17 -18.88 4.75
C PRO A 123 -0.94 -19.16 3.88
N GLN A 124 -0.55 -18.23 2.99
CA GLN A 124 0.62 -18.36 2.12
C GLN A 124 1.91 -17.92 2.80
N LEU A 125 1.83 -17.22 3.95
CA LEU A 125 2.98 -16.84 4.75
C LEU A 125 2.81 -17.30 6.22
N PRO A 126 2.97 -18.61 6.50
CA PRO A 126 2.87 -19.15 7.84
C PRO A 126 3.81 -18.44 8.82
N GLY A 127 3.31 -18.16 10.03
CA GLY A 127 4.06 -17.43 11.05
C GLY A 127 4.01 -15.91 10.90
N ALA A 128 3.44 -15.37 9.82
CA ALA A 128 3.07 -13.96 9.77
C ALA A 128 1.69 -13.71 10.37
N CYS A 129 1.51 -12.55 10.99
CA CYS A 129 0.23 -12.16 11.55
C CYS A 129 0.09 -10.64 11.53
N GLY A 130 -1.13 -10.18 11.25
CA GLY A 130 -1.45 -8.78 11.38
C GLY A 130 -2.71 -8.53 12.19
N VAL A 131 -2.87 -7.28 12.61
CA VAL A 131 -4.04 -6.82 13.34
C VAL A 131 -4.42 -5.43 12.86
N THR A 132 -5.69 -5.24 12.52
CA THR A 132 -6.25 -3.94 12.14
C THR A 132 -7.27 -3.48 13.19
N ALA A 133 -7.19 -2.22 13.60
CA ALA A 133 -8.12 -1.59 14.53
C ALA A 133 -8.50 -0.17 14.06
N LYS A 134 -9.59 0.37 14.61
CA LYS A 134 -9.99 1.75 14.33
C LYS A 134 -8.97 2.71 14.96
N SER A 135 -8.48 3.66 14.17
CA SER A 135 -7.61 4.74 14.67
C SER A 135 -8.43 5.75 15.50
N PRO A 136 -7.86 6.36 16.56
CA PRO A 136 -8.55 7.41 17.33
C PRO A 136 -8.89 8.65 16.50
N ALA A 137 -8.07 9.00 15.51
CA ALA A 137 -8.28 10.18 14.68
C ALA A 137 -9.28 9.91 13.55
N ALA A 138 -8.92 9.03 12.62
CA ALA A 138 -9.76 8.65 11.48
C ALA A 138 -9.24 7.34 10.87
N GLY A 139 -10.11 6.57 10.23
CA GLY A 139 -9.71 5.39 9.49
C GLY A 139 -9.23 4.21 10.35
N THR A 140 -8.22 3.49 9.87
CA THR A 140 -7.70 2.28 10.52
C THR A 140 -6.18 2.29 10.68
N TYR A 141 -5.71 1.78 11.81
CA TYR A 141 -4.32 1.36 12.00
C TYR A 141 -4.20 -0.14 11.75
N SER A 142 -3.15 -0.58 11.06
CA SER A 142 -2.80 -1.99 10.95
C SER A 142 -1.32 -2.23 11.27
N TRP A 143 -1.06 -3.35 11.92
CA TRP A 143 0.28 -3.91 12.09
C TRP A 143 0.36 -5.24 11.36
N PHE A 144 1.51 -5.54 10.76
CA PHE A 144 1.84 -6.85 10.21
C PHE A 144 3.25 -7.24 10.70
N VAL A 145 3.36 -8.41 11.30
CA VAL A 145 4.61 -8.95 11.88
C VAL A 145 4.89 -10.30 11.25
N HIS A 146 6.12 -10.50 10.82
CA HIS A 146 6.66 -11.77 10.36
C HIS A 146 8.11 -11.92 10.82
N GLY A 147 8.58 -13.14 11.05
CA GLY A 147 9.99 -13.39 11.35
C GLY A 147 10.23 -14.40 12.45
N PRO A 148 11.50 -14.56 12.87
CA PRO A 148 11.93 -15.55 13.85
C PRO A 148 11.61 -15.15 15.30
N GLY A 149 10.83 -14.07 15.48
CA GLY A 149 10.31 -13.66 16.77
C GLY A 149 9.41 -14.73 17.39
N GLY A 150 8.93 -14.47 18.60
CA GLY A 150 7.92 -15.33 19.22
C GLY A 150 6.60 -15.32 18.44
N ASP A 151 5.47 -15.35 19.14
CA ASP A 151 4.17 -15.31 18.47
C ASP A 151 3.92 -13.94 17.79
N SER A 152 3.96 -13.92 16.45
CA SER A 152 3.70 -12.73 15.63
C SER A 152 2.33 -12.11 15.89
N CYS A 153 1.29 -12.91 16.20
CA CYS A 153 -0.03 -12.38 16.50
C CYS A 153 -0.03 -11.65 17.84
N GLU A 154 0.60 -12.22 18.86
CA GLU A 154 0.74 -11.54 20.16
C GLU A 154 1.60 -10.28 20.05
N ALA A 155 2.68 -10.31 19.26
CA ALA A 155 3.48 -9.13 18.99
C ALA A 155 2.66 -8.03 18.30
N ALA A 156 1.92 -8.37 17.23
CA ALA A 156 1.07 -7.42 16.51
C ALA A 156 0.01 -6.79 17.41
N LYS A 157 -0.67 -7.60 18.26
CA LYS A 157 -1.66 -7.10 19.23
C LYS A 157 -1.03 -6.14 20.24
N ARG A 158 0.15 -6.46 20.76
CA ARG A 158 0.86 -5.59 21.73
C ARG A 158 1.27 -4.26 21.10
N LEU A 159 1.82 -4.29 19.88
CA LEU A 159 2.12 -3.09 19.10
C LEU A 159 0.86 -2.23 18.90
N MET A 160 -0.27 -2.86 18.55
CA MET A 160 -1.54 -2.16 18.39
C MET A 160 -2.04 -1.51 19.68
N VAL A 161 -1.92 -2.19 20.82
CA VAL A 161 -2.29 -1.59 22.12
C VAL A 161 -1.45 -0.36 22.42
N LEU A 162 -0.14 -0.39 22.13
CA LEU A 162 0.73 0.75 22.40
C LEU A 162 0.49 1.91 21.44
N VAL A 163 0.35 1.65 20.14
CA VAL A 163 0.09 2.72 19.16
C VAL A 163 -1.23 3.43 19.46
N LEU A 164 -2.28 2.68 19.82
CA LEU A 164 -3.59 3.25 20.17
C LEU A 164 -3.53 4.07 21.46
N LYS A 165 -2.71 3.67 22.44
CA LYS A 165 -2.48 4.46 23.66
C LYS A 165 -1.71 5.75 23.39
N ASN A 166 -0.72 5.71 22.51
CA ASN A 166 0.13 6.86 22.19
C ASN A 166 -0.51 7.82 21.18
N SER A 167 -1.62 7.42 20.54
CA SER A 167 -2.39 8.22 19.58
C SER A 167 -3.68 8.82 20.14
N ALA A 168 -4.00 8.52 21.40
CA ALA A 168 -5.22 8.95 22.08
C ALA A 168 -5.10 10.33 22.72
#